data_AF-Q8K238-F1
#
_entry.id   AF-Q8K238-F1
#
_cell.length_a   1.000
_cell.length_b   1.000
_cell.length_c   1.000
_cell.angle_alpha   90.00
_cell.angle_beta   90.00
_cell.angle_gamma   90.00
#
_symmetry.space_group_name_H-M   'P 1'
#
loop_
_entity.id
_entity.type
_entity.pdbx_description
1 polymer ?
#
loop_
_entity_poly.entity_id
_entity_poly.type
_entity_poly.pdbx_seq_one_letter_code
_entity_poly.pdbx_strand_id
1 'polypeptide(L)'
;VDLVCITVTEKLPFYFKRPPVNVAIERGLGFELVYGPAIRDATMRRYTISNALNLMQICKGKNVILSSAAERPLEIRGPYDVANLGLLFGLSENDGKAAVSTNCRAVFLHGETRKTAFGIISTVKKPRPSEADDESLPVCKKAKCEG
;
A
#
# COMPACT_ATOMS: atom_id res chain seq x y z
N VAL A 1 -2.99 -13.28 3.87
CA VAL A 1 -1.97 -12.24 3.59
C VAL A 1 -2.32 -11.56 2.29
N ASP A 2 -2.03 -10.27 2.21
CA ASP A 2 -2.44 -9.38 1.12
C ASP A 2 -1.27 -8.97 0.23
N LEU A 3 -0.14 -8.77 0.89
CA LEU A 3 0.97 -8.02 0.37
C LEU A 3 2.26 -8.66 0.92
N VAL A 4 3.24 -8.84 0.05
CA VAL A 4 4.55 -9.43 0.35
C VAL A 4 5.59 -8.33 0.19
N CYS A 5 6.18 -7.89 1.30
CA CYS A 5 7.22 -6.88 1.32
C CYS A 5 8.55 -7.48 0.84
N ILE A 6 9.13 -6.93 -0.21
CA ILE A 6 10.46 -7.34 -0.66
C ILE A 6 11.49 -6.45 0.02
N THR A 7 12.33 -7.06 0.86
CA THR A 7 13.44 -6.34 1.50
C THR A 7 14.48 -5.98 0.46
N VAL A 8 14.72 -4.69 0.30
CA VAL A 8 15.54 -4.12 -0.79
C VAL A 8 16.82 -3.44 -0.32
N THR A 9 17.04 -3.40 0.99
CA THR A 9 18.16 -2.68 1.64
C THR A 9 19.49 -3.44 1.57
N GLU A 10 19.46 -4.74 1.32
CA GLU A 10 20.63 -5.62 1.27
C GLU A 10 20.54 -6.62 0.11
N LYS A 11 21.61 -7.36 -0.15
CA LYS A 11 21.60 -8.43 -1.15
C LYS A 11 20.69 -9.56 -0.67
N LEU A 12 19.66 -9.87 -1.44
CA LEU A 12 18.78 -11.00 -1.11
C LEU A 12 19.59 -12.32 -1.09
N PRO A 13 19.43 -13.15 -0.03
CA PRO A 13 20.11 -14.44 0.07
C PRO A 13 19.46 -15.53 -0.80
N PHE A 14 18.49 -15.16 -1.63
CA PHE A 14 17.74 -16.07 -2.49
C PHE A 14 17.39 -15.41 -3.83
N TYR A 15 16.99 -16.25 -4.78
CA TYR A 15 16.47 -15.82 -6.08
C TYR A 15 14.96 -16.01 -6.15
N PHE A 16 14.28 -15.12 -6.86
CA PHE A 16 12.85 -15.27 -7.14
C PHE A 16 12.60 -16.44 -8.09
N LYS A 17 11.80 -17.41 -7.66
CA LYS A 17 11.35 -18.53 -8.51
C LYS A 17 10.01 -18.18 -9.16
N ARG A 18 9.85 -18.52 -10.44
CA ARG A 18 8.60 -18.27 -11.19
C ARG A 18 7.35 -18.92 -10.57
N PRO A 19 7.34 -20.21 -10.21
CA PRO A 19 6.12 -20.86 -9.71
C PRO A 19 5.47 -20.18 -8.51
N PRO A 20 6.17 -19.88 -7.40
CA PRO A 20 5.54 -19.23 -6.25
C PRO A 20 5.09 -17.79 -6.55
N VAL A 21 5.83 -17.06 -7.39
CA VAL A 21 5.45 -15.69 -7.79
C VAL A 21 4.17 -15.69 -8.62
N ASN A 22 4.04 -16.59 -9.59
CA ASN A 22 2.83 -16.68 -10.41
C ASN A 22 1.60 -17.07 -9.57
N VAL A 23 1.75 -18.04 -8.67
CA VAL A 23 0.65 -18.43 -7.76
C VAL A 23 0.23 -17.27 -6.86
N ALA A 24 1.18 -16.46 -6.38
CA ALA A 24 0.86 -15.26 -5.60
C ALA A 24 0.08 -14.23 -6.44
N ILE A 25 0.50 -13.99 -7.69
CA ILE A 25 -0.19 -13.07 -8.62
C ILE A 25 -1.63 -13.54 -8.89
N GLU A 26 -1.81 -14.83 -9.19
CA GLU A 26 -3.13 -15.44 -9.45
C GLU A 26 -4.07 -15.35 -8.25
N ARG A 27 -3.52 -15.42 -7.03
CA ARG A 27 -4.26 -15.25 -5.78
C ARG A 27 -4.54 -13.79 -5.44
N GLY A 28 -4.10 -12.83 -6.24
CA GLY A 28 -4.32 -11.40 -6.00
C GLY A 28 -3.40 -10.80 -4.94
N LEU A 29 -2.29 -11.47 -4.57
CA LEU A 29 -1.30 -10.87 -3.67
C LEU A 29 -0.51 -9.77 -4.39
N GLY A 30 -0.22 -8.70 -3.66
CA GLY A 30 0.69 -7.63 -4.09
C GLY A 30 2.13 -7.87 -3.65
N PHE A 31 3.09 -7.35 -4.41
CA PHE A 31 4.49 -7.25 -4.01
C PHE A 31 4.83 -5.79 -3.75
N GLU A 32 5.18 -5.45 -2.52
CA GLU A 32 5.61 -4.10 -2.17
C GLU A 32 7.10 -3.93 -2.35
N LEU A 33 7.46 -2.85 -3.04
CA LEU A 33 8.81 -2.38 -3.23
C LEU A 33 8.93 -0.98 -2.62
N VAL A 34 9.77 -0.88 -1.60
CA VAL A 34 10.00 0.37 -0.88
C VAL A 34 11.09 1.19 -1.58
N TYR A 35 10.79 2.41 -2.03
CA TYR A 35 11.79 3.25 -2.72
C TYR A 35 12.67 4.08 -1.76
N GLY A 36 12.27 4.26 -0.50
CA GLY A 36 13.00 5.06 0.49
C GLY A 36 14.50 4.76 0.56
N PRO A 37 14.92 3.48 0.67
CA PRO A 37 16.34 3.11 0.66
C PRO A 37 17.10 3.57 -0.60
N ALA A 38 16.44 3.66 -1.75
CA ALA A 38 17.07 4.09 -3.00
C ALA A 38 17.41 5.58 -3.04
N ILE A 39 16.74 6.40 -2.23
CA ILE A 39 17.01 7.84 -2.14
C ILE A 39 17.83 8.24 -0.91
N ARG A 40 17.92 7.37 0.11
CA ARG A 40 18.67 7.63 1.35
C ARG A 40 20.18 7.43 1.20
N ASP A 41 20.60 6.31 0.60
CA ASP A 41 22.01 5.90 0.57
C ASP A 41 22.41 5.27 -0.77
N ALA A 42 23.62 5.57 -1.25
CA ALA A 42 24.11 5.10 -2.53
C ALA A 42 24.38 3.58 -2.58
N THR A 43 24.67 2.96 -1.45
CA THR A 43 24.86 1.50 -1.36
C THR A 43 23.51 0.79 -1.33
N MET A 44 22.58 1.25 -0.50
CA MET A 44 21.20 0.72 -0.48
C MET A 44 20.50 0.90 -1.83
N ARG A 45 20.76 2.01 -2.54
CA ARG A 45 20.27 2.24 -3.91
C ARG A 45 20.67 1.14 -4.89
N ARG A 46 21.92 0.67 -4.83
CA ARG A 46 22.40 -0.43 -5.69
C ARG A 46 21.63 -1.73 -5.41
N TYR A 47 21.44 -2.06 -4.13
CA TYR A 47 20.66 -3.24 -3.75
C TYR A 47 19.18 -3.09 -4.13
N THR A 48 18.60 -1.92 -3.93
CA THR A 48 17.18 -1.69 -4.23
C THR A 48 16.90 -1.87 -5.71
N ILE A 49 17.70 -1.24 -6.57
CA ILE A 49 17.56 -1.37 -8.02
C ILE A 49 17.80 -2.83 -8.44
N SER A 50 18.86 -3.47 -7.96
CA SER A 50 19.18 -4.86 -8.33
C SER A 50 18.08 -5.85 -7.93
N ASN A 51 17.59 -5.77 -6.69
CA ASN A 51 16.54 -6.64 -6.18
C ASN A 51 15.21 -6.39 -6.91
N ALA A 52 14.89 -5.14 -7.21
CA ALA A 52 13.70 -4.78 -7.98
C ALA A 52 13.74 -5.38 -9.38
N LEU A 53 14.87 -5.22 -10.09
CA LEU A 53 15.04 -5.80 -11.43
C LEU A 53 14.94 -7.33 -11.41
N ASN A 54 15.49 -7.99 -10.39
CA ASN A 54 15.36 -9.44 -10.21
C ASN A 54 13.89 -9.86 -10.03
N LEU A 55 13.09 -9.08 -9.29
CA LEU A 55 11.66 -9.33 -9.17
C LEU A 55 10.94 -9.10 -10.50
N MET A 56 11.20 -7.98 -11.19
CA MET A 56 10.53 -7.62 -12.45
C MET A 56 10.78 -8.63 -13.56
N GLN A 57 11.96 -9.25 -13.60
CA GLN A 57 12.25 -10.34 -14.54
C GLN A 57 11.27 -11.52 -14.40
N ILE A 58 10.75 -11.75 -13.19
CA ILE A 58 9.87 -12.85 -12.83
C ILE A 58 8.40 -12.43 -12.88
N CYS A 59 8.00 -11.37 -12.17
CA CYS A 59 6.59 -10.95 -12.09
C CYS A 59 6.10 -10.16 -13.30
N LYS A 60 7.02 -9.63 -14.14
CA LYS A 60 6.70 -8.81 -15.33
C LYS A 60 5.83 -7.60 -15.00
N GLY A 61 6.09 -6.93 -13.87
CA GLY A 61 5.35 -5.73 -13.42
C GLY A 61 3.96 -6.01 -12.83
N LYS A 62 3.50 -7.27 -12.81
CA LYS A 62 2.17 -7.62 -12.28
C LYS A 62 2.14 -7.50 -10.77
N ASN A 63 1.07 -6.89 -10.27
CA ASN A 63 0.74 -6.73 -8.85
C ASN A 63 1.86 -6.09 -8.01
N VAL A 64 2.66 -5.21 -8.59
CA VAL A 64 3.71 -4.46 -7.87
C VAL A 64 3.11 -3.19 -7.27
N ILE A 65 3.52 -2.85 -6.04
CA ILE A 65 3.18 -1.59 -5.36
C ILE A 65 4.47 -0.87 -4.99
N LEU A 66 4.49 0.44 -5.20
CA LEU A 66 5.59 1.30 -4.74
C LEU A 66 5.18 2.08 -3.49
N SER A 67 6.00 2.02 -2.45
CA SER A 67 5.79 2.75 -1.19
C SER A 67 7.08 3.40 -0.70
N SER A 68 6.98 4.37 0.20
CA SER A 68 8.13 5.18 0.64
C SER A 68 8.85 4.63 1.87
N ALA A 69 8.11 3.99 2.79
CA ALA A 69 8.54 3.76 4.18
C ALA A 69 9.26 4.97 4.79
N ALA A 70 8.76 6.17 4.48
CA ALA A 70 9.41 7.41 4.87
C ALA A 70 9.41 7.58 6.39
N GLU A 71 10.59 7.84 6.95
CA GLU A 71 10.77 8.21 8.37
C GLU A 71 10.89 9.73 8.52
N ARG A 72 11.21 10.43 7.43
CA ARG A 72 11.39 11.88 7.39
C ARG A 72 10.52 12.49 6.30
N PRO A 73 9.95 13.70 6.50
CA PRO A 73 9.10 14.35 5.49
C PRO A 73 9.76 14.51 4.12
N LEU A 74 11.08 14.74 4.08
CA LEU A 74 11.87 14.94 2.85
C LEU A 74 12.03 13.67 1.99
N GLU A 75 11.54 12.52 2.45
CA GLU A 75 11.63 11.25 1.73
C GLU A 75 10.37 10.95 0.92
N ILE A 76 9.28 11.68 1.15
CA ILE A 76 8.07 11.58 0.35
C ILE A 76 8.30 12.20 -1.02
N ARG A 77 7.72 11.60 -2.05
CA ARG A 77 7.74 12.07 -3.44
C ARG A 77 6.32 12.14 -3.98
N GLY A 78 6.09 12.98 -4.99
CA GLY A 78 4.81 13.04 -5.67
C GLY A 78 4.51 11.70 -6.37
N PRO A 79 3.23 11.32 -6.55
CA PRO A 79 2.87 10.03 -7.12
C PRO A 79 3.45 9.81 -8.54
N TYR A 80 3.56 10.86 -9.34
CA TYR A 80 4.20 10.78 -10.66
C TYR A 80 5.72 10.60 -10.57
N ASP A 81 6.38 11.22 -9.59
CA ASP A 81 7.81 10.99 -9.36
C ASP A 81 8.07 9.53 -8.96
N VAL A 82 7.21 8.97 -8.11
CA VAL A 82 7.28 7.57 -7.69
C VAL A 82 7.01 6.63 -8.88
N ALA A 83 6.01 6.92 -9.72
CA ALA A 83 5.75 6.16 -10.94
C ALA A 83 6.98 6.18 -11.88
N ASN A 84 7.63 7.33 -12.01
CA ASN A 84 8.85 7.49 -12.80
C ASN A 84 10.04 6.74 -12.20
N LEU A 85 10.19 6.70 -10.86
CA LEU A 85 11.17 5.83 -10.19
C LEU A 85 10.92 4.35 -10.53
N GLY A 86 9.67 3.95 -10.73
CA GLY A 86 9.29 2.61 -11.20
C GLY A 86 10.01 2.18 -12.48
N LEU A 87 10.30 3.11 -13.39
CA LEU A 87 11.05 2.83 -14.62
C LEU A 87 12.48 2.33 -14.32
N LEU A 88 13.13 2.91 -13.30
CA LEU A 88 14.46 2.48 -12.83
C LEU A 88 14.41 1.07 -12.21
N PHE A 89 13.25 0.66 -11.73
CA PHE A 89 13.00 -0.66 -11.16
C PHE A 89 12.60 -1.70 -12.21
N GLY A 90 12.49 -1.31 -13.48
CA GLY A 90 12.14 -2.20 -14.59
C GLY A 90 10.64 -2.33 -14.86
N LEU A 91 9.82 -1.43 -14.31
CA LEU A 91 8.42 -1.30 -14.70
C LEU A 91 8.28 -0.55 -16.03
N SER A 92 7.22 -0.84 -16.78
CA SER A 92 6.79 0.04 -17.87
C SER A 92 6.16 1.32 -17.32
N GLU A 93 5.96 2.34 -18.16
CA GLU A 93 5.26 3.56 -17.73
C GLU A 93 3.85 3.27 -17.19
N ASN A 94 3.14 2.36 -17.85
CA ASN A 94 1.81 1.94 -17.43
C ASN A 94 1.85 1.19 -16.09
N ASP A 95 2.81 0.28 -15.92
CA ASP A 95 2.94 -0.48 -14.68
C ASP A 95 3.41 0.41 -13.52
N GLY A 96 4.27 1.40 -13.78
CA GLY A 96 4.70 2.40 -12.80
C GLY A 96 3.52 3.24 -12.28
N LYS A 97 2.63 3.68 -13.19
CA LYS A 97 1.38 4.36 -12.82
C LYS A 97 0.44 3.43 -12.05
N ALA A 98 0.29 2.18 -12.49
CA ALA A 98 -0.54 1.18 -11.81
C ALA A 98 -0.04 0.87 -10.39
N ALA A 99 1.28 0.84 -10.18
CA ALA A 99 1.92 0.52 -8.91
C ALA A 99 1.70 1.57 -7.81
N VAL A 100 1.27 2.78 -8.17
CA VAL A 100 0.87 3.84 -7.22
C VAL A 100 -0.64 4.10 -7.23
N SER A 101 -1.42 3.35 -8.02
CA SER A 101 -2.86 3.56 -8.18
C SER A 101 -3.67 2.27 -8.16
N THR A 102 -3.93 1.65 -9.31
CA THR A 102 -4.83 0.51 -9.47
C THR A 102 -4.40 -0.71 -8.67
N ASN A 103 -3.11 -1.02 -8.60
CA ASN A 103 -2.59 -2.15 -7.83
C ASN A 103 -2.79 -1.92 -6.32
N CYS A 104 -2.57 -0.70 -5.83
CA CYS A 104 -2.84 -0.34 -4.44
C CYS A 104 -4.31 -0.55 -4.08
N ARG A 105 -5.23 -0.12 -4.95
CA ARG A 105 -6.68 -0.33 -4.76
C ARG A 105 -7.03 -1.81 -4.76
N ALA A 106 -6.47 -2.61 -5.68
CA ALA A 106 -6.74 -4.03 -5.76
C ALA A 106 -6.33 -4.77 -4.47
N VAL A 107 -5.14 -4.46 -3.94
CA VAL A 107 -4.65 -5.07 -2.70
C VAL A 107 -5.45 -4.61 -1.48
N PHE A 108 -5.87 -3.35 -1.43
CA PHE A 108 -6.75 -2.86 -0.37
C PHE A 108 -8.08 -3.63 -0.33
N LEU A 109 -8.73 -3.79 -1.49
CA LEU A 109 -9.99 -4.56 -1.60
C LEU A 109 -9.79 -6.05 -1.28
N HIS A 110 -8.67 -6.63 -1.71
CA HIS A 110 -8.31 -8.00 -1.34
C HIS A 110 -8.19 -8.16 0.20
N GLY A 111 -7.71 -7.12 0.90
CA GLY A 111 -7.66 -7.09 2.36
C GLY A 111 -9.03 -6.97 3.00
N GLU A 112 -9.92 -6.17 2.44
CA GLU A 112 -11.30 -6.04 2.92
C GLU A 112 -12.07 -7.37 2.77
N THR A 113 -11.98 -8.02 1.61
CA THR A 113 -12.65 -9.31 1.37
C THR A 113 -12.16 -10.43 2.27
N ARG A 114 -10.91 -10.36 2.78
CA ARG A 114 -10.38 -11.29 3.78
C ARG A 114 -10.97 -11.08 5.17
N LYS A 115 -11.27 -9.82 5.53
CA LYS A 115 -11.88 -9.48 6.83
C LYS A 115 -13.33 -9.94 6.91
N THR A 116 -13.96 -10.17 5.77
CA THR A 116 -15.32 -10.69 5.66
C THR A 116 -15.33 -12.13 5.12
N ALA A 117 -16.50 -12.68 4.84
CA ALA A 117 -16.65 -14.05 4.33
C ALA A 117 -16.33 -14.17 2.82
N PHE A 118 -15.17 -13.66 2.37
CA PHE A 118 -14.66 -13.76 1.00
C PHE A 118 -15.74 -13.55 -0.09
N GLY A 119 -16.23 -12.31 -0.21
CA GLY A 119 -17.23 -11.93 -1.22
C GLY A 119 -18.51 -11.33 -0.65
N ILE A 120 -18.69 -11.34 0.68
CA ILE A 120 -19.82 -10.69 1.36
C ILE A 120 -19.30 -9.49 2.15
N ILE A 121 -19.82 -8.28 1.90
CA ILE A 121 -19.51 -7.09 2.71
C ILE A 121 -20.76 -6.75 3.53
N SER A 122 -20.75 -7.06 4.82
CA SER A 122 -21.84 -6.68 5.74
C SER A 122 -21.46 -5.37 6.43
N THR A 123 -22.26 -4.32 6.23
CA THR A 123 -22.12 -3.04 6.94
C THR A 123 -23.40 -2.73 7.69
N VAL A 124 -23.27 -2.34 8.96
CA VAL A 124 -24.40 -1.80 9.73
C VAL A 124 -24.43 -0.29 9.47
N LYS A 125 -25.38 0.17 8.67
CA LYS A 125 -25.58 1.60 8.46
C LYS A 125 -26.10 2.23 9.74
N LYS A 126 -25.23 2.92 10.48
CA LYS A 126 -25.66 3.73 11.62
C LYS A 126 -26.42 4.94 11.09
N PRO A 127 -27.65 5.22 11.54
CA PRO A 127 -28.35 6.45 11.20
C PRO A 127 -27.47 7.64 11.58
N ARG A 128 -27.36 8.64 10.70
CA ARG A 128 -26.79 9.93 11.09
C ARG A 128 -27.76 10.56 12.10
N PRO A 129 -27.31 11.11 13.22
CA PRO A 129 -28.16 12.03 13.97
C PRO A 129 -28.49 13.20 13.04
N SER A 130 -29.76 13.34 12.68
CA SER A 130 -30.26 14.52 11.99
C SER A 130 -30.13 15.72 12.93
N GLU A 131 -29.59 16.84 12.44
CA GLU A 131 -29.58 18.15 13.11
C GLU A 131 -30.99 18.78 13.15
N ALA A 132 -31.97 18.02 13.63
CA ALA A 132 -33.34 18.48 13.85
C ALA A 132 -33.93 17.62 14.96
N ASP A 133 -33.60 17.98 16.20
CA ASP A 133 -34.40 17.79 17.42
C ASP A 133 -33.75 18.68 18.51
N ASP A 134 -33.57 19.96 18.18
CA ASP A 134 -33.31 21.03 19.16
C ASP A 134 -34.54 21.94 19.20
N GLU A 135 -35.69 21.37 19.53
CA GLU A 135 -36.76 22.11 20.19
C GLU A 135 -37.59 21.13 21.03
N SER A 136 -37.81 21.52 22.29
CA SER A 136 -38.70 20.92 23.29
C SER A 136 -38.13 19.87 24.26
N LEU A 137 -37.14 20.26 25.09
CA LEU A 137 -37.15 19.83 26.50
C LEU A 137 -36.79 21.00 27.44
N PRO A 138 -37.49 21.13 28.59
CA PRO A 138 -37.48 22.35 29.40
C PRO A 138 -36.21 22.50 30.24
N VAL A 139 -35.84 23.76 30.45
CA VAL A 139 -34.75 24.22 31.33
C VAL A 139 -34.89 23.64 32.74
N CYS A 140 -33.93 22.84 33.19
CA CYS A 140 -33.63 22.74 34.62
C CYS A 140 -32.18 22.31 34.94
N LYS A 141 -31.44 23.34 35.41
CA LYS A 141 -30.44 23.35 36.50
C LYS A 141 -29.00 22.89 36.21
N LYS A 142 -28.15 23.93 36.09
CA LYS A 142 -26.70 23.93 36.29
C LYS A 142 -26.30 23.20 37.58
N ALA A 143 -25.28 22.35 37.49
CA ALA A 143 -24.37 22.08 38.61
C ALA A 143 -22.93 22.01 38.07
N LYS A 144 -22.15 22.98 38.52
CA LYS A 144 -20.70 23.10 38.37
C LYS A 144 -20.06 22.03 39.26
N CYS A 145 -19.13 21.23 38.74
CA CYS A 145 -18.19 20.48 39.57
C CYS A 145 -16.77 20.82 39.11
N GLU A 146 -16.13 21.69 39.89
CA GLU A 146 -14.67 21.74 40.03
C GLU A 146 -14.22 20.49 40.79
N GLY A 147 -13.04 19.99 40.43
CA GLY A 147 -12.29 18.92 41.09
C GLY A 147 -10.91 18.83 40.46
#